data_AF-A0AAU7Z514-F1
#
_entry.id   AF-A0AAU7Z514-F1
#
_cell.length_a   1.000
_cell.length_b   1.000
_cell.length_c   1.000
_cell.angle_alpha   90.00
_cell.angle_beta   90.00
_cell.angle_gamma   90.00
#
_symmetry.space_group_name_H-M   'P 1'
#
loop_
_entity.id
_entity.type
_entity.pdbx_description
1 polymer ?
#
loop_
_entity_poly.entity_id
_entity_poly.type
_entity_poly.pdbx_seq_one_letter_code
_entity_poly.pdbx_strand_id
1 'polypeptide(L)'
;MICSAAFSNMALGQSTAPESDMDGVVAQAYDLKNTLTISTTEKTIYREGDGVAVALTHIIGHAMVNDQQIERICSILETAFRYPQLIVNPRNRNPDVSLLLLESARLRSSNPIVKDKIDVLKSHLISIYKKDD
;
A
#
# COMPACT_ATOMS: atom_id res chain seq x y z
N MET A 1 71.45 -19.99 47.73
CA MET A 1 71.20 -21.45 47.68
C MET A 1 69.92 -21.67 46.89
N ILE A 2 70.06 -22.31 45.73
CA ILE A 2 69.17 -23.29 45.07
C ILE A 2 67.69 -22.90 44.82
N CYS A 3 67.41 -22.68 43.54
CA CYS A 3 66.29 -23.18 42.70
C CYS A 3 65.06 -23.81 43.39
N SER A 4 63.86 -23.47 42.91
CA SER A 4 63.19 -24.34 41.92
C SER A 4 61.91 -23.72 41.37
N ALA A 5 61.75 -23.83 40.06
CA ALA A 5 60.55 -23.51 39.30
C ALA A 5 59.53 -24.65 39.36
N ALA A 6 58.25 -24.30 39.24
CA ALA A 6 57.26 -25.18 38.63
C ALA A 6 56.33 -24.33 37.75
N PHE A 7 56.36 -24.66 36.46
CA PHE A 7 55.50 -24.16 35.39
C PHE A 7 54.18 -24.95 35.36
N SER A 8 53.27 -24.44 34.50
CA SER A 8 52.07 -25.08 33.93
C SER A 8 50.76 -24.77 34.66
N ASN A 9 49.64 -24.45 34.00
CA ASN A 9 49.31 -24.04 32.63
C ASN A 9 47.78 -23.76 32.63
N MET A 10 47.30 -22.86 31.76
CA MET A 10 45.93 -22.84 31.19
C MET A 10 44.78 -22.49 32.17
N ALA A 11 43.76 -21.69 31.85
CA ALA A 11 43.26 -21.18 30.58
C ALA A 11 42.55 -19.84 30.84
N LEU A 12 42.57 -18.96 29.83
CA LEU A 12 41.71 -17.78 29.75
C LEU A 12 40.23 -18.19 29.78
N GLY A 13 39.53 -17.88 30.88
CA GLY A 13 38.08 -17.75 30.91
C GLY A 13 37.73 -16.29 30.68
N GLN A 14 37.35 -15.94 29.45
CA GLN A 14 36.92 -14.60 29.08
C GLN A 14 35.69 -14.16 29.88
N SER A 15 35.78 -12.94 30.40
CA SER A 15 34.67 -12.10 30.79
C SER A 15 33.75 -11.84 29.60
N THR A 16 32.47 -12.18 29.73
CA THR A 16 31.40 -11.44 29.05
C THR A 16 30.24 -11.25 30.01
N ALA A 17 29.98 -9.99 30.31
CA ALA A 17 28.75 -9.54 30.94
C ALA A 17 27.55 -9.95 30.05
N PRO A 18 26.39 -10.30 30.62
CA PRO A 18 25.17 -10.36 29.83
C PRO A 18 24.79 -8.93 29.43
N GLU A 19 25.16 -8.58 28.20
CA GLU A 19 24.66 -7.43 27.48
C GLU A 19 23.14 -7.51 27.38
N SER A 20 22.54 -6.34 27.53
CA SER A 20 21.15 -5.98 27.33
C SER A 20 20.43 -6.74 26.21
N ASP A 21 19.50 -7.62 26.58
CA ASP A 21 18.38 -8.04 25.73
C ASP A 21 17.43 -6.85 25.53
N MET A 22 17.74 -6.02 24.53
CA MET A 22 16.89 -4.96 24.01
C MET A 22 16.71 -5.07 22.48
N ASP A 23 16.78 -6.30 21.94
CA ASP A 23 16.58 -6.57 20.50
C ASP A 23 15.35 -7.45 20.22
N GLY A 24 14.34 -7.41 21.10
CA GLY A 24 13.10 -8.17 20.97
C GLY A 24 11.91 -7.43 20.34
N VAL A 25 11.99 -6.11 20.12
CA VAL A 25 10.81 -5.28 19.78
C VAL A 25 10.84 -4.68 18.37
N VAL A 26 11.96 -4.78 17.65
CA VAL A 26 12.11 -4.15 16.31
C VAL A 26 11.68 -5.08 15.16
N ALA A 27 11.32 -6.33 15.44
CA ALA A 27 10.84 -7.27 14.43
C ALA A 27 9.36 -7.10 14.05
N GLN A 28 8.58 -6.25 14.75
CA GLN A 28 7.14 -6.11 14.51
C GLN A 28 6.75 -4.99 13.53
N ALA A 29 7.72 -4.21 13.03
CA ALA A 29 7.46 -3.09 12.10
C ALA A 29 7.74 -3.44 10.62
N TYR A 30 8.41 -4.56 10.34
CA TYR A 30 8.77 -4.95 8.97
C TYR A 30 7.77 -5.88 8.29
N ASP A 31 6.73 -6.35 8.99
CA ASP A 31 5.73 -7.28 8.45
C ASP A 31 4.39 -6.62 8.06
N LEU A 32 4.42 -5.32 7.78
CA LEU A 32 3.31 -4.61 7.12
C LEU A 32 3.55 -4.43 5.61
N LYS A 33 4.64 -5.02 5.08
CA LYS A 33 5.09 -4.76 3.71
C LYS A 33 4.72 -5.82 2.67
N ASN A 34 4.15 -6.98 3.02
CA ASN A 34 3.88 -7.97 1.95
C ASN A 34 2.76 -8.99 2.15
N THR A 35 1.91 -8.85 3.16
CA THR A 35 0.79 -9.81 3.38
C THR A 35 -0.55 -9.14 3.12
N LEU A 36 -0.67 -8.52 1.94
CA LEU A 36 -1.96 -8.28 1.30
C LEU A 36 -2.35 -9.62 0.68
N THR A 37 -3.04 -10.45 1.45
CA THR A 37 -3.66 -11.70 0.98
C THR A 37 -4.77 -11.35 0.00
N ILE A 38 -4.39 -11.07 -1.27
CA ILE A 38 -5.24 -10.53 -2.34
C ILE A 38 -6.23 -11.58 -2.91
N SER A 39 -6.05 -12.86 -2.58
CA SER A 39 -6.76 -13.96 -3.25
C SER A 39 -8.27 -14.01 -3.00
N THR A 40 -8.79 -13.49 -1.87
CA THR A 40 -10.24 -13.42 -1.58
C THR A 40 -10.82 -12.02 -1.71
N THR A 41 -9.99 -10.98 -1.65
CA THR A 41 -10.37 -9.57 -1.79
C THR A 41 -10.63 -9.16 -3.23
N GLU A 42 -10.00 -9.80 -4.21
CA GLU A 42 -10.17 -9.48 -5.63
C GLU A 42 -11.64 -9.56 -6.07
N LYS A 43 -12.34 -10.64 -5.68
CA LYS A 43 -13.78 -10.80 -5.96
C LYS A 43 -14.66 -9.72 -5.36
N THR A 44 -14.22 -9.11 -4.25
CA THR A 44 -14.95 -8.06 -3.55
C THR A 44 -14.72 -6.71 -4.22
N ILE A 45 -13.50 -6.41 -4.66
CA ILE A 45 -13.16 -5.12 -5.28
C ILE A 45 -13.96 -4.89 -6.58
N TYR A 46 -14.14 -5.94 -7.41
CA TYR A 46 -14.95 -5.85 -8.63
C TYR A 46 -16.44 -5.57 -8.40
N ARG A 47 -16.93 -5.74 -7.17
CA ARG A 47 -18.36 -5.59 -6.84
C ARG A 47 -18.71 -4.20 -6.32
N GLU A 48 -17.70 -3.44 -5.92
CA GLU A 48 -17.88 -2.21 -5.17
C GLU A 48 -17.83 -0.96 -6.03
N GLY A 49 -17.23 -0.98 -7.23
CA GLY A 49 -17.20 0.16 -8.14
C GLY A 49 -16.81 1.46 -7.43
N ASP A 50 -17.70 2.45 -7.43
CA ASP A 50 -17.50 3.77 -6.82
C ASP A 50 -17.37 3.73 -5.29
N GLY A 51 -17.88 2.67 -4.64
CA GLY A 51 -17.67 2.42 -3.21
C GLY A 51 -16.19 2.29 -2.84
N VAL A 52 -15.35 1.84 -3.79
CA VAL A 52 -13.89 1.80 -3.61
C VAL A 52 -13.32 3.22 -3.51
N ALA A 53 -13.80 4.16 -4.31
CA ALA A 53 -13.35 5.55 -4.23
C ALA A 53 -13.74 6.22 -2.90
N VAL A 54 -14.93 5.90 -2.37
CA VAL A 54 -15.34 6.34 -1.02
C VAL A 54 -14.37 5.81 0.04
N ALA A 55 -14.09 4.50 0.02
CA ALA A 55 -13.15 3.89 0.96
C ALA A 55 -11.73 4.49 0.85
N LEU A 56 -11.23 4.69 -0.37
CA LEU A 56 -9.94 5.33 -0.61
C LEU A 56 -9.89 6.76 -0.07
N THR A 57 -10.97 7.53 -0.23
CA THR A 57 -11.08 8.89 0.31
C THR A 57 -10.98 8.87 1.85
N HIS A 58 -11.59 7.89 2.51
CA HIS A 58 -11.46 7.72 3.97
C HIS A 58 -10.06 7.28 4.40
N ILE A 59 -9.43 6.36 3.67
CA ILE A 59 -8.07 5.85 3.98
C ILE A 59 -7.02 6.94 3.81
N ILE A 60 -7.12 7.71 2.72
CA ILE A 60 -6.20 8.81 2.42
C ILE A 60 -6.45 9.98 3.38
N GLY A 61 -7.72 10.28 3.67
CA GLY A 61 -8.11 11.40 4.52
C GLY A 61 -7.48 12.71 4.05
N HIS A 62 -6.70 13.33 4.92
CA HIS A 62 -5.96 14.56 4.65
C HIS A 62 -4.46 14.35 4.35
N ALA A 63 -4.01 13.10 4.23
CA ALA A 63 -2.61 12.82 3.97
C ALA A 63 -2.15 13.39 2.63
N MET A 64 -0.88 13.81 2.57
CA MET A 64 -0.23 14.09 1.30
C MET A 64 0.03 12.77 0.59
N VAL A 65 -0.46 12.69 -0.64
CA VAL A 65 -0.36 11.50 -1.50
C VAL A 65 0.73 11.78 -2.51
N ASN A 66 1.75 10.93 -2.56
CA ASN A 66 2.80 11.04 -3.57
C ASN A 66 2.38 10.38 -4.89
N ASP A 67 3.15 10.64 -5.94
CA ASP A 67 2.84 10.14 -7.29
C ASP A 67 2.73 8.60 -7.35
N GLN A 68 3.56 7.85 -6.60
CA GLN A 68 3.48 6.39 -6.56
C GLN A 68 2.17 5.89 -5.94
N GLN A 69 1.68 6.58 -4.90
CA GLN A 69 0.39 6.28 -4.28
C GLN A 69 -0.77 6.64 -5.21
N ILE A 70 -0.66 7.75 -5.96
CA ILE A 70 -1.63 8.14 -6.98
C ILE A 70 -1.74 7.08 -8.08
N GLU A 71 -0.62 6.53 -8.54
CA GLU A 71 -0.63 5.43 -9.51
C GLU A 71 -1.35 4.19 -8.97
N ARG A 72 -1.13 3.84 -7.69
CA ARG A 72 -1.84 2.72 -7.04
C ARG A 72 -3.35 2.98 -6.97
N ILE A 73 -3.76 4.20 -6.64
CA ILE A 73 -5.17 4.60 -6.65
C ILE A 73 -5.77 4.40 -8.04
N CYS A 74 -5.07 4.83 -9.09
CA CYS A 74 -5.53 4.64 -10.47
C CYS A 74 -5.72 3.15 -10.79
N SER A 75 -4.74 2.30 -10.47
CA SER A 75 -4.85 0.85 -10.71
C SER A 75 -5.98 0.20 -9.92
N ILE A 76 -6.22 0.62 -8.67
CA ILE A 76 -7.33 0.12 -7.85
C ILE A 76 -8.67 0.51 -8.47
N LEU A 77 -8.84 1.77 -8.89
CA LEU A 77 -10.07 2.24 -9.52
C LEU A 77 -10.30 1.56 -10.87
N GLU A 78 -9.27 1.45 -11.71
CA GLU A 78 -9.35 0.71 -12.98
C GLU A 78 -9.83 -0.73 -12.75
N THR A 79 -9.30 -1.39 -11.71
CA THR A 79 -9.71 -2.76 -11.34
C THR A 79 -11.16 -2.79 -10.86
N ALA A 80 -11.57 -1.85 -10.00
CA ALA A 80 -12.93 -1.78 -9.45
C ALA A 80 -14.02 -1.61 -10.53
N PHE A 81 -13.70 -0.89 -11.62
CA PHE A 81 -14.64 -0.64 -12.72
C PHE A 81 -14.42 -1.54 -13.95
N ARG A 82 -13.48 -2.50 -13.91
CA ARG A 82 -13.15 -3.38 -15.03
C ARG A 82 -14.35 -4.20 -15.53
N TYR A 83 -15.25 -4.59 -14.63
CA TYR A 83 -16.42 -5.40 -14.95
C TYR A 83 -17.70 -4.73 -14.41
N PRO A 84 -18.22 -3.69 -15.08
CA PRO A 84 -19.40 -2.92 -14.65
C PRO A 84 -20.61 -3.79 -14.25
N GLN A 85 -20.83 -4.87 -15.00
CA GLN A 85 -21.93 -5.82 -14.83
C GLN A 85 -21.85 -6.63 -13.54
N LEU A 86 -20.67 -6.72 -12.92
CA LEU A 86 -20.45 -7.42 -11.66
C LEU A 86 -20.63 -6.51 -10.43
N ILE A 87 -20.78 -5.20 -10.63
CA ILE A 87 -21.06 -4.25 -9.55
C ILE A 87 -22.48 -4.49 -9.05
N VAL A 88 -22.56 -4.96 -7.79
CA VAL A 88 -23.80 -5.45 -7.18
C VAL A 88 -24.71 -4.29 -6.81
N ASN A 89 -24.15 -3.21 -6.27
CA ASN A 89 -24.90 -2.02 -5.91
C ASN A 89 -25.06 -1.09 -7.12
N PRO A 90 -26.27 -0.86 -7.65
CA PRO A 90 -26.48 0.00 -8.82
C PRO A 90 -25.95 1.42 -8.62
N ARG A 91 -25.98 1.95 -7.39
CA ARG A 91 -25.47 3.29 -7.07
C ARG A 91 -23.96 3.41 -7.28
N ASN A 92 -23.24 2.31 -7.14
CA ASN A 92 -21.78 2.29 -7.27
C ASN A 92 -21.32 2.06 -8.72
N ARG A 93 -22.25 1.89 -9.67
CA ARG A 93 -21.89 1.78 -11.09
C ARG A 93 -21.48 3.13 -11.66
N ASN A 94 -22.04 4.22 -11.14
CA ASN A 94 -21.69 5.56 -11.59
C ASN A 94 -20.38 6.00 -10.93
N PRO A 95 -19.33 6.36 -11.69
CA PRO A 95 -18.02 6.67 -11.14
C PRO A 95 -17.92 8.11 -10.60
N ASP A 96 -18.94 8.64 -9.94
CA ASP A 96 -18.99 10.06 -9.56
C ASP A 96 -17.90 10.43 -8.54
N VAL A 97 -17.78 9.64 -7.47
CA VAL A 97 -16.74 9.85 -6.44
C VAL A 97 -15.36 9.53 -7.00
N SER A 98 -15.26 8.50 -7.85
CA SER A 98 -14.02 8.13 -8.52
C SER A 98 -13.49 9.25 -9.41
N LEU A 99 -14.36 9.91 -10.18
CA LEU A 99 -13.98 11.05 -11.02
C LEU A 99 -13.51 12.25 -10.19
N LEU A 100 -14.16 12.52 -9.06
CA LEU A 100 -13.74 13.56 -8.11
C LEU A 100 -12.38 13.23 -7.49
N LEU A 101 -12.18 11.98 -7.06
CA LEU A 101 -10.93 11.51 -6.48
C LEU A 101 -9.78 11.64 -7.48
N LEU A 102 -10.00 11.21 -8.73
CA LEU A 102 -9.03 11.33 -9.82
C LEU A 102 -8.69 12.79 -10.13
N GLU A 103 -9.68 13.70 -10.16
CA GLU A 103 -9.41 15.12 -10.34
C GLU A 103 -8.57 15.69 -9.19
N SER A 104 -8.90 15.33 -7.96
CA SER A 104 -8.11 15.77 -6.79
C SER A 104 -6.66 15.27 -6.86
N ALA A 105 -6.45 14.03 -7.30
CA ALA A 105 -5.13 13.43 -7.47
C ALA A 105 -4.35 14.12 -8.59
N ARG A 106 -5.03 14.45 -9.69
CA ARG A 106 -4.45 15.18 -10.84
C ARG A 106 -3.95 16.56 -10.42
N LEU A 107 -4.71 17.30 -9.62
CA LEU A 107 -4.34 18.61 -9.12
C LEU A 107 -3.14 18.56 -8.17
N ARG A 108 -2.97 17.45 -7.43
CA ARG A 108 -1.88 17.26 -6.47
C ARG A 108 -0.59 16.72 -7.10
N SER A 109 -0.69 15.96 -8.18
CA SER A 109 0.50 15.44 -8.85
C SER A 109 1.28 16.55 -9.55
N SER A 110 2.60 16.51 -9.44
CA SER A 110 3.51 17.33 -10.26
C SER A 110 3.99 16.57 -11.50
N ASN A 111 3.83 15.25 -11.54
CA ASN A 111 4.36 14.41 -12.60
C ASN A 111 3.42 14.38 -13.82
N PRO A 112 3.87 14.83 -15.00
CA PRO A 112 3.03 14.84 -16.20
C PRO A 112 2.59 13.45 -16.64
N ILE A 113 3.42 12.42 -16.45
CA ILE A 113 3.10 11.04 -16.82
C ILE A 113 1.92 10.51 -15.99
N VAL A 114 1.88 10.85 -14.70
CA VAL A 114 0.79 10.46 -13.81
C VAL A 114 -0.50 11.20 -14.17
N LYS A 115 -0.40 12.49 -14.54
CA LYS A 115 -1.56 13.26 -15.02
C LYS A 115 -2.17 12.66 -16.28
N ASP A 116 -1.33 12.28 -17.25
CA ASP A 116 -1.82 11.64 -18.47
C ASP A 116 -2.53 10.32 -18.18
N LYS A 117 -1.98 9.49 -17.27
CA LYS A 117 -2.66 8.25 -16.83
C LYS A 117 -4.02 8.54 -16.20
N ILE A 118 -4.11 9.57 -15.36
CA ILE A 118 -5.38 9.98 -14.74
C ILE A 118 -6.37 10.42 -15.81
N ASP A 119 -5.94 11.25 -16.78
CA ASP A 119 -6.81 11.77 -17.82
C ASP A 119 -7.32 10.67 -18.76
N VAL A 120 -6.48 9.68 -19.08
CA VAL A 120 -6.88 8.46 -19.80
C VAL A 120 -7.92 7.67 -19.02
N LEU A 121 -7.68 7.41 -17.73
CA LEU A 121 -8.60 6.66 -16.89
C LEU A 121 -9.95 7.38 -16.72
N LYS A 122 -9.95 8.70 -16.49
CA LYS A 122 -11.17 9.51 -16.42
C LYS A 122 -11.97 9.40 -17.71
N SER A 123 -11.30 9.53 -18.86
CA SER A 123 -11.94 9.41 -20.18
C SER A 123 -12.55 8.02 -20.39
N HIS A 124 -11.84 6.97 -19.97
CA HIS A 124 -12.32 5.60 -20.02
C HIS A 124 -13.58 5.40 -19.19
N LEU A 125 -13.58 5.83 -17.91
CA LEU A 125 -14.74 5.74 -17.02
C LEU A 125 -15.94 6.54 -17.58
N ILE A 126 -15.71 7.74 -18.10
CA ILE A 126 -16.79 8.53 -18.73
C ILE A 126 -17.38 7.78 -19.94
N SER A 127 -16.53 7.21 -20.81
CA SER A 127 -16.97 6.53 -22.04
C SER A 127 -17.79 5.28 -21.79
N ILE A 128 -17.50 4.55 -20.71
CA ILE A 128 -18.23 3.33 -20.35
C ILE A 128 -19.56 3.66 -19.68
N TYR A 129 -19.58 4.67 -18.80
CA TYR A 129 -20.69 4.87 -17.87
C TYR A 129 -21.61 6.06 -18.20
N LYS A 130 -21.29 6.91 -19.19
CA LYS A 130 -22.16 8.00 -19.65
C LYS A 130 -22.78 7.78 -21.04
N LYS A 131 -22.79 6.55 -21.54
CA LYS A 131 -23.28 6.26 -22.90
C LYS A 131 -24.79 6.05 -23.00
N ASP A 132 -25.51 6.04 -21.87
CA ASP A 132 -26.91 5.58 -21.79
C ASP A 132 -27.95 6.68 -21.44
N ASP A 133 -27.60 7.97 -21.57
CA ASP A 133 -28.58 9.09 -21.54
C ASP A 133 -28.95 9.56 -22.96
#